data_AF-A0A1H4EJK3-F1
#
_entry.id   AF-A0A1H4EJK3-F1
#
_cell.length_a   1.000
_cell.length_b   1.000
_cell.length_c   1.000
_cell.angle_alpha   90.00
_cell.angle_beta   90.00
_cell.angle_gamma   90.00
#
_symmetry.space_group_name_H-M   'P 1'
#
loop_
_entity.id
_entity.type
_entity.pdbx_description
1 polymer ?
#
loop_
_entity_poly.entity_id
_entity_poly.type
_entity_poly.pdbx_seq_one_letter_code
_entity_poly.pdbx_strand_id
1 'polypeptide(L)'
;MRPIFTIHAGEFLVGEYIEKNFPELNVWIPTKDTGIDLLVTNKKNSSKSVSIQVKMSRDYKPEHATNDFSRKLLAGGWLNLAHDKIEKSPADFWVFILVSHERKMKSQFIIIPPSVLLKRLVGIHGKSKRYNFYPWVLDSGTTLQGRGLSKKDKKDLATGSYSLGDRDLSQYLGNWSPLEEIRIP
;
A
#
# COMPACT_ATOMS: atom_id res chain seq x y z
N MET A 1 -11.76 -8.22 -31.18
CA MET A 1 -11.73 -6.89 -30.52
C MET A 1 -10.41 -6.76 -29.77
N ARG A 2 -9.69 -5.64 -29.89
CA ARG A 2 -8.55 -5.32 -29.01
C ARG A 2 -9.04 -4.36 -27.92
N PRO A 3 -8.85 -4.67 -26.64
CA PRO A 3 -9.26 -3.76 -25.57
C PRO A 3 -8.47 -2.44 -25.66
N ILE A 4 -9.17 -1.31 -25.51
CA ILE A 4 -8.57 0.03 -25.56
C ILE A 4 -7.79 0.34 -24.27
N PHE A 5 -8.16 -0.29 -23.16
CA PHE A 5 -7.45 -0.27 -21.88
C PHE A 5 -7.72 -1.57 -21.11
N THR A 6 -6.88 -1.87 -20.13
CA THR A 6 -7.07 -2.99 -19.18
C THR A 6 -6.98 -2.41 -17.77
N ILE A 7 -7.95 -2.75 -16.92
CA ILE A 7 -7.91 -2.41 -15.50
C ILE A 7 -7.37 -3.62 -14.74
N HIS A 8 -6.32 -3.41 -13.95
CA HIS A 8 -5.81 -4.46 -13.07
C HIS A 8 -6.67 -4.59 -11.81
N ALA A 9 -6.74 -5.79 -11.23
CA ALA A 9 -7.59 -6.05 -10.07
C ALA A 9 -7.33 -5.08 -8.89
N GLY A 10 -6.06 -4.70 -8.67
CA GLY A 10 -5.72 -3.71 -7.63
C GLY A 10 -6.32 -2.34 -7.91
N GLU A 11 -6.23 -1.87 -9.15
CA GLU A 11 -6.78 -0.57 -9.60
C GLU A 11 -8.30 -0.55 -9.43
N PHE A 12 -8.97 -1.63 -9.83
CA PHE A 12 -10.40 -1.79 -9.63
C PHE A 12 -10.80 -1.70 -8.15
N LEU A 13 -10.11 -2.43 -7.27
CA LEU A 13 -10.43 -2.45 -5.83
C LEU A 13 -10.16 -1.10 -5.15
N VAL A 14 -9.11 -0.39 -5.56
CA VAL A 14 -8.83 0.97 -5.06
C VAL A 14 -9.87 1.95 -5.58
N GLY A 15 -10.19 1.91 -6.88
CA GLY A 15 -11.21 2.75 -7.49
C GLY A 15 -12.59 2.57 -6.84
N GLU A 16 -13.04 1.32 -6.69
CA GLU A 16 -14.31 0.97 -6.02
C GLU A 16 -14.33 1.49 -4.57
N TYR A 17 -13.23 1.33 -3.83
CA TYR A 17 -13.13 1.87 -2.48
C TYR A 17 -13.30 3.39 -2.48
N ILE A 18 -12.63 4.10 -3.39
CA ILE A 18 -12.68 5.56 -3.44
C ILE A 18 -14.09 6.02 -3.81
N GLU A 19 -14.70 5.48 -4.86
CA GLU A 19 -16.04 5.88 -5.30
C GLU A 19 -17.10 5.65 -4.20
N LYS A 20 -16.97 4.57 -3.43
CA LYS A 20 -17.90 4.25 -2.35
C LYS A 20 -17.76 5.17 -1.13
N ASN A 21 -16.54 5.57 -0.78
CA ASN A 21 -16.26 6.31 0.45
C ASN A 21 -16.12 7.83 0.25
N PHE A 22 -15.85 8.27 -0.99
CA PHE A 22 -15.67 9.68 -1.36
C PHE A 22 -16.55 10.04 -2.56
N PRO A 23 -17.89 10.02 -2.40
CA PRO A 23 -18.82 10.22 -3.51
C PRO A 23 -18.74 11.62 -4.14
N GLU A 24 -18.05 12.58 -3.53
CA GLU A 24 -17.78 13.91 -4.08
C GLU A 24 -16.57 13.96 -5.03
N LEU A 25 -15.79 12.88 -5.09
CA LEU A 25 -14.63 12.76 -5.96
C LEU A 25 -14.97 11.95 -7.22
N ASN A 26 -14.29 12.25 -8.32
CA ASN A 26 -14.28 11.42 -9.53
C ASN A 26 -13.00 10.59 -9.55
N VAL A 27 -13.11 9.33 -9.97
CA VAL A 27 -11.97 8.45 -10.21
C VAL A 27 -11.80 8.28 -11.72
N TRP A 28 -10.63 8.62 -12.22
CA TRP A 28 -10.26 8.51 -13.64
C TRP A 28 -9.18 7.46 -13.79
N ILE A 29 -9.28 6.68 -14.88
CA ILE A 29 -8.27 5.69 -15.26
C ILE A 29 -7.54 6.22 -16.50
N PRO A 30 -6.26 6.60 -16.38
CA PRO A 30 -5.47 7.03 -17.52
C PRO A 30 -5.34 5.91 -18.56
N THR A 31 -5.47 6.24 -19.84
CA THR A 31 -5.33 5.25 -20.93
C THR A 31 -3.88 4.91 -21.26
N LYS A 32 -2.91 5.72 -20.82
CA LYS A 32 -1.48 5.53 -21.03
C LYS A 32 -0.80 5.20 -19.71
N ASP A 33 0.09 4.21 -19.73
CA ASP A 33 0.98 3.94 -18.59
C ASP A 33 2.01 5.07 -18.47
N THR A 34 1.78 5.95 -17.51
CA THR A 34 2.68 7.06 -17.16
C THR A 34 3.28 6.87 -15.77
N GLY A 35 3.03 5.74 -15.10
CA GLY A 35 3.27 5.57 -13.67
C GLY A 35 2.21 6.20 -12.76
N ILE A 36 1.04 6.55 -13.32
CA ILE A 36 -0.18 6.92 -12.61
C ILE A 36 -1.25 5.94 -13.07
N ASP A 37 -1.80 5.18 -12.13
CA ASP A 37 -2.84 4.18 -12.43
C ASP A 37 -4.25 4.77 -12.23
N LEU A 38 -4.40 5.71 -11.28
CA LEU A 38 -5.65 6.43 -11.04
C LEU A 38 -5.37 7.92 -10.86
N LEU A 39 -6.24 8.77 -11.41
CA LEU A 39 -6.30 10.19 -11.09
C LEU A 39 -7.63 10.45 -10.37
N VAL A 40 -7.58 11.08 -9.20
CA VAL A 40 -8.75 11.43 -8.41
C VAL A 40 -8.91 12.93 -8.42
N THR A 41 -10.10 13.43 -8.71
CA THR A 41 -10.37 14.88 -8.79
C THR A 41 -11.62 15.24 -8.02
N ASN A 42 -11.68 16.43 -7.44
CA ASN A 42 -12.93 16.95 -6.89
C ASN A 42 -13.95 17.24 -8.01
N LYS A 43 -15.21 16.82 -7.83
CA LYS A 43 -16.30 17.05 -8.82
C LYS A 43 -16.58 18.52 -9.10
N LYS A 44 -16.44 19.39 -8.09
CA LYS A 44 -16.73 20.83 -8.18
C LYS A 44 -15.51 21.66 -8.58
N ASN A 45 -14.30 21.16 -8.33
CA ASN A 45 -13.06 21.85 -8.64
C ASN A 45 -11.98 20.86 -9.11
N SER A 46 -11.92 20.61 -10.42
CA SER A 46 -10.99 19.64 -11.00
C SER A 46 -9.51 20.00 -10.84
N SER A 47 -9.17 21.24 -10.47
CA SER A 47 -7.79 21.62 -10.14
C SER A 47 -7.30 20.97 -8.83
N LYS A 48 -8.23 20.63 -7.92
CA LYS A 48 -7.94 19.79 -6.76
C LYS A 48 -7.91 18.34 -7.21
N SER A 49 -6.70 17.81 -7.34
CA SER A 49 -6.49 16.45 -7.83
C SER A 49 -5.36 15.76 -7.09
N VAL A 50 -5.40 14.44 -7.15
CA VAL A 50 -4.41 13.54 -6.59
C VAL A 50 -4.17 12.41 -7.58
N SER A 51 -2.90 12.15 -7.88
CA SER A 51 -2.45 11.04 -8.70
C SER A 51 -2.00 9.85 -7.84
N ILE A 52 -2.38 8.64 -8.27
CA ILE A 52 -2.20 7.40 -7.50
C ILE A 52 -1.52 6.34 -8.37
N GLN A 53 -0.48 5.71 -7.83
CA GLN A 53 0.03 4.44 -8.33
C GLN A 53 -0.43 3.31 -7.40
N VAL A 54 -1.00 2.26 -7.95
CA VAL A 54 -1.47 1.09 -7.22
C VAL A 54 -0.46 -0.05 -7.32
N LYS A 55 -0.25 -0.74 -6.20
CA LYS A 55 0.56 -1.96 -6.12
C LYS A 55 -0.20 -3.01 -5.33
N MET A 56 -0.64 -4.06 -6.00
CA MET A 56 -1.37 -5.15 -5.35
C MET A 56 -0.43 -6.30 -5.00
N SER A 57 -0.61 -6.87 -3.82
CA SER A 57 -0.05 -8.15 -3.44
C SER A 57 -1.15 -9.06 -2.90
N ARG A 58 -1.13 -10.33 -3.31
CA ARG A 58 -1.95 -11.35 -2.65
C ARG A 58 -1.25 -11.73 -1.35
N ASP A 59 -2.04 -11.88 -0.30
CA ASP A 59 -1.56 -12.33 0.99
C ASP A 59 -0.91 -13.70 0.85
N TYR A 60 0.30 -13.87 1.39
CA TYR A 60 0.96 -15.18 1.45
C TYR A 60 0.88 -15.83 2.83
N LYS A 61 0.09 -15.26 3.76
CA LYS A 61 -0.13 -15.84 5.08
C LYS A 61 -0.39 -17.35 4.96
N PRO A 62 0.36 -18.18 5.71
CA PRO A 62 0.12 -19.62 5.73
C PRO A 62 -1.32 -19.93 6.15
N GLU A 63 -1.95 -20.91 5.50
CA GLU A 63 -3.33 -21.35 5.79
C GLU A 63 -3.52 -21.80 7.26
N HIS A 64 -2.44 -22.23 7.91
CA HIS A 64 -2.42 -22.56 9.33
C HIS A 64 -1.33 -21.79 10.06
N ALA A 65 -1.71 -21.08 11.14
CA ALA A 65 -0.79 -20.33 11.97
C ALA A 65 0.08 -21.27 12.83
N THR A 66 1.36 -21.38 12.50
CA THR A 66 2.31 -22.33 13.14
C THR A 66 3.11 -21.71 14.28
N ASN A 67 3.09 -20.37 14.45
CA ASN A 67 3.79 -19.65 15.50
C ASN A 67 3.05 -18.37 15.94
N ASP A 68 3.44 -17.80 17.09
CA ASP A 68 2.81 -16.60 17.68
C ASP A 68 2.73 -15.43 16.69
N PHE A 69 3.79 -15.21 15.91
CA PHE A 69 3.80 -14.14 14.91
C PHE A 69 2.77 -14.39 13.81
N SER A 70 2.68 -15.61 13.27
CA SER A 70 1.71 -15.95 12.22
C SER A 70 0.25 -15.86 12.68
N ARG A 71 -0.01 -16.02 14.00
CA ARG A 71 -1.35 -15.80 14.58
C ARG A 71 -1.74 -14.32 14.56
N LYS A 72 -0.77 -13.42 14.75
CA LYS A 72 -0.99 -11.96 14.75
C LYS A 72 -0.97 -11.34 13.37
N LEU A 73 -0.36 -12.00 12.39
CA LEU A 73 -0.29 -11.50 11.02
C LEU A 73 -1.69 -11.52 10.40
N LEU A 74 -2.28 -10.32 10.28
CA LEU A 74 -3.57 -10.11 9.63
C LEU A 74 -3.43 -10.21 8.11
N ALA A 75 -2.43 -9.55 7.53
CA ALA A 75 -2.13 -9.63 6.11
C ALA A 75 -0.63 -9.49 5.85
N GLY A 76 -0.09 -10.27 4.92
CA GLY A 76 1.31 -10.19 4.50
C GLY A 76 1.48 -10.17 2.99
N GLY A 77 1.95 -9.04 2.45
CA GLY A 77 2.27 -8.92 1.03
C GLY A 77 3.76 -9.10 0.74
N TRP A 78 4.06 -9.42 -0.52
CA TRP A 78 5.40 -9.37 -1.08
C TRP A 78 5.40 -8.67 -2.44
N LEU A 79 6.29 -7.70 -2.59
CA LEU A 79 6.47 -6.89 -3.79
C LEU A 79 7.96 -6.67 -4.05
N ASN A 80 8.35 -6.62 -5.32
CA ASN A 80 9.69 -6.22 -5.73
C ASN A 80 9.62 -4.82 -6.37
N LEU A 81 10.20 -3.83 -5.69
CA LEU A 81 10.08 -2.43 -6.09
C LEU A 81 11.40 -1.94 -6.68
N ALA A 82 11.38 -1.38 -7.88
CA ALA A 82 12.56 -0.78 -8.49
C ALA A 82 12.82 0.61 -7.89
N HIS A 83 14.06 0.90 -7.51
CA HIS A 83 14.43 2.15 -6.83
C HIS A 83 14.11 3.37 -7.69
N ASP A 84 14.49 3.34 -8.96
CA ASP A 84 14.26 4.40 -9.92
C ASP A 84 12.77 4.68 -10.15
N LYS A 85 11.94 3.64 -10.12
CA LYS A 85 10.47 3.78 -10.25
C LYS A 85 9.83 4.46 -9.05
N ILE A 86 10.36 4.27 -7.84
CA ILE A 86 9.89 5.00 -6.66
C ILE A 86 10.40 6.44 -6.70
N GLU A 87 11.70 6.62 -6.95
CA GLU A 87 12.38 7.92 -6.96
C GLU A 87 11.79 8.89 -7.99
N LYS A 88 11.47 8.37 -9.18
CA LYS A 88 10.95 9.16 -10.31
C LYS A 88 9.43 9.04 -10.44
N SER A 89 8.74 8.53 -9.41
CA SER A 89 7.31 8.33 -9.50
C SER A 89 6.61 9.68 -9.68
N PRO A 90 5.74 9.83 -10.69
CA PRO A 90 4.94 11.04 -10.87
C PRO A 90 3.67 11.05 -10.03
N ALA A 91 3.37 9.94 -9.33
CA ALA A 91 2.20 9.83 -8.47
C ALA A 91 2.44 10.52 -7.11
N ASP A 92 1.43 11.21 -6.60
CA ASP A 92 1.46 11.86 -5.28
C ASP A 92 1.60 10.82 -4.17
N PHE A 93 0.92 9.68 -4.32
CA PHE A 93 1.09 8.54 -3.43
C PHE A 93 0.98 7.19 -4.12
N TRP A 94 1.57 6.19 -3.45
CA TRP A 94 1.38 4.79 -3.78
C TRP A 94 0.38 4.17 -2.82
N VAL A 95 -0.55 3.38 -3.36
CA VAL A 95 -1.47 2.54 -2.60
C VAL A 95 -1.03 1.09 -2.73
N PHE A 96 -0.54 0.53 -1.63
CA PHE A 96 -0.36 -0.91 -1.53
C PHE A 96 -1.63 -1.56 -1.02
N ILE A 97 -2.21 -2.44 -1.83
CA ILE A 97 -3.38 -3.21 -1.44
C ILE A 97 -2.97 -4.67 -1.18
N LEU A 98 -3.29 -5.14 0.03
CA LEU A 98 -3.11 -6.52 0.45
C LEU A 98 -4.45 -7.23 0.42
N VAL A 99 -4.59 -8.20 -0.49
CA VAL A 99 -5.82 -8.97 -0.66
C VAL A 99 -5.62 -10.34 -0.03
N SER A 100 -6.42 -10.65 1.00
CA SER A 100 -6.37 -11.95 1.66
C SER A 100 -7.07 -13.05 0.85
N HIS A 101 -6.61 -14.28 1.04
CA HIS A 101 -7.31 -15.48 0.55
C HIS A 101 -8.56 -15.81 1.38
N GLU A 102 -8.63 -15.31 2.62
CA GLU A 102 -9.77 -15.55 3.51
C GLU A 102 -10.96 -14.69 3.07
N ARG A 103 -12.02 -15.30 2.53
CA ARG A 103 -13.18 -14.60 1.93
C ARG A 103 -13.85 -13.52 2.80
N LYS A 104 -13.70 -13.59 4.12
CA LYS A 104 -14.30 -12.63 5.07
C LYS A 104 -13.37 -11.47 5.42
N MET A 105 -12.10 -11.53 5.05
CA MET A 105 -11.12 -10.51 5.39
C MET A 105 -11.19 -9.35 4.39
N LYS A 106 -11.30 -8.14 4.93
CA LYS A 106 -11.25 -6.90 4.15
C LYS A 106 -9.82 -6.67 3.68
N SER A 107 -9.68 -6.20 2.44
CA SER A 107 -8.41 -5.73 1.90
C SER A 107 -7.80 -4.66 2.81
N GLN A 108 -6.49 -4.70 2.99
CA GLN A 108 -5.74 -3.68 3.73
C GLN A 108 -5.07 -2.73 2.75
N PHE A 109 -5.09 -1.44 3.05
CA PHE A 109 -4.54 -0.40 2.20
C PHE A 109 -3.42 0.33 2.95
N ILE A 110 -2.25 0.48 2.33
CA ILE A 110 -1.15 1.30 2.86
C ILE A 110 -0.93 2.43 1.86
N ILE A 111 -1.23 3.67 2.27
CA ILE A 111 -1.18 4.86 1.43
C ILE A 111 0.03 5.69 1.86
N ILE A 112 1.05 5.76 1.00
CA ILE A 112 2.34 6.37 1.35
C ILE A 112 2.92 7.18 0.18
N PRO A 113 3.46 8.39 0.43
CA PRO A 113 4.21 9.12 -0.59
C PRO A 113 5.45 8.35 -1.07
N PRO A 114 5.78 8.36 -2.37
CA PRO A 114 6.92 7.58 -2.89
C PRO A 114 8.25 7.98 -2.26
N SER A 115 8.47 9.28 -2.04
CA SER A 115 9.68 9.82 -1.42
C SER A 115 9.90 9.31 0.00
N VAL A 116 8.81 9.23 0.78
CA VAL A 116 8.82 8.71 2.15
C VAL A 116 9.08 7.21 2.16
N LEU A 117 8.41 6.45 1.28
CA LEU A 117 8.67 5.03 1.09
C LEU A 117 10.14 4.78 0.76
N LEU A 118 10.70 5.53 -0.20
CA LEU A 118 12.08 5.39 -0.64
C LEU A 118 13.06 5.66 0.50
N LYS A 119 12.85 6.78 1.24
CA LYS A 119 13.69 7.15 2.39
C LYS A 119 13.73 6.01 3.42
N ARG A 120 12.58 5.44 3.77
CA ARG A 120 12.49 4.32 4.71
C ARG A 120 13.18 3.07 4.18
N LEU A 121 12.96 2.70 2.92
CA LEU A 121 13.61 1.53 2.32
C LEU A 121 15.13 1.66 2.28
N VAL A 122 15.65 2.84 1.95
CA VAL A 122 17.09 3.15 1.99
C VAL A 122 17.61 3.14 3.42
N GLY A 123 16.87 3.69 4.38
CA GLY A 123 17.24 3.66 5.80
C GLY A 123 17.38 2.24 6.37
N ILE A 124 16.49 1.31 5.94
CA ILE A 124 16.48 -0.07 6.42
C ILE A 124 17.50 -0.95 5.68
N HIS A 125 17.60 -0.83 4.36
CA HIS A 125 18.31 -1.81 3.50
C HIS A 125 19.55 -1.22 2.80
N GLY A 126 19.83 0.06 2.97
CA GLY A 126 20.79 0.80 2.16
C GLY A 126 20.28 1.06 0.74
N LYS A 127 21.02 1.84 -0.05
CA LYS A 127 20.67 2.10 -1.45
C LYS A 127 20.86 0.84 -2.29
N SER A 128 19.77 0.36 -2.89
CA SER A 128 19.74 -0.79 -3.80
C SER A 128 19.01 -0.46 -5.09
N LYS A 129 19.27 -1.19 -6.19
CA LYS A 129 18.50 -1.10 -7.44
C LYS A 129 17.05 -1.57 -7.25
N ARG A 130 16.84 -2.54 -6.37
CA ARG A 130 15.52 -3.15 -6.09
C ARG A 130 15.36 -3.40 -4.59
N TYR A 131 14.14 -3.21 -4.11
CA TYR A 131 13.75 -3.50 -2.74
C TYR A 131 12.74 -4.64 -2.71
N ASN A 132 13.07 -5.65 -1.90
CA ASN A 132 12.13 -6.69 -1.52
C ASN A 132 11.25 -6.14 -0.40
N PHE A 133 10.07 -5.64 -0.78
CA PHE A 133 9.12 -5.00 0.12
C PHE A 133 8.12 -6.03 0.66
N TYR A 134 8.07 -6.16 1.98
CA TYR A 134 7.24 -7.13 2.71
C TYR A 134 6.29 -6.35 3.62
N PRO A 135 5.23 -5.72 3.07
CA PRO A 135 4.24 -5.02 3.88
C PRO A 135 3.46 -6.03 4.72
N TRP A 136 3.55 -5.89 6.03
CA TRP A 136 2.83 -6.70 7.01
C TRP A 136 1.87 -5.82 7.78
N VAL A 137 0.67 -6.33 8.01
CA VAL A 137 -0.33 -5.73 8.90
C VAL A 137 -0.63 -6.76 9.98
N LEU A 138 -0.49 -6.36 11.23
CA LEU A 138 -0.87 -7.18 12.38
C LEU A 138 -2.32 -6.89 12.81
N ASP A 139 -2.92 -7.81 13.54
CA ASP A 139 -4.28 -7.68 14.11
C ASP A 139 -4.44 -6.47 15.03
N SER A 140 -3.34 -6.00 15.65
CA SER A 140 -3.26 -4.76 16.42
C SER A 140 -3.33 -3.48 15.58
N GLY A 141 -3.30 -3.58 14.25
CA GLY A 141 -3.15 -2.45 13.32
C GLY A 141 -1.69 -2.02 13.10
N THR A 142 -0.74 -2.61 13.83
CA THR A 142 0.69 -2.37 13.60
C THR A 142 1.05 -2.79 12.18
N THR A 143 1.57 -1.85 11.40
CA THR A 143 1.92 -2.07 9.99
C THR A 143 3.39 -1.81 9.78
N LEU A 144 4.08 -2.69 9.05
CA LEU A 144 5.53 -2.61 8.94
C LEU A 144 6.12 -3.18 7.65
N GLN A 145 7.37 -2.82 7.40
CA GLN A 145 8.24 -3.49 6.43
C GLN A 145 8.98 -4.66 7.10
N GLY A 146 8.58 -5.89 6.75
CA GLY A 146 9.03 -7.10 7.44
C GLY A 146 10.31 -7.76 6.92
N ARG A 147 10.90 -7.27 5.83
CA ARG A 147 12.06 -7.93 5.18
C ARG A 147 13.27 -7.88 6.12
N GLY A 148 13.89 -9.03 6.32
CA GLY A 148 15.13 -9.14 7.11
C GLY A 148 14.92 -9.31 8.61
N LEU A 149 13.67 -9.35 9.09
CA LEU A 149 13.39 -9.65 10.49
C LEU A 149 13.69 -11.11 10.83
N SER A 150 14.50 -11.30 11.87
CA SER A 150 14.90 -12.61 12.40
C SER A 150 13.73 -13.29 13.14
N LYS A 151 13.94 -14.55 13.54
CA LYS A 151 12.97 -15.26 14.40
C LYS A 151 12.79 -14.57 15.75
N LYS A 152 13.86 -14.00 16.30
CA LYS A 152 13.80 -13.24 17.56
C LYS A 152 12.97 -11.98 17.38
N ASP A 153 13.24 -11.19 16.34
CA ASP A 153 12.50 -9.96 16.06
C ASP A 153 11.00 -10.22 15.90
N LYS A 154 10.63 -11.30 15.22
CA LYS A 154 9.22 -11.71 15.07
C LYS A 154 8.58 -12.08 16.41
N LYS A 155 9.33 -12.69 17.33
CA LYS A 155 8.87 -12.99 18.69
C LYS A 155 8.69 -11.70 19.49
N ASP A 156 9.65 -10.79 19.41
CA ASP A 156 9.63 -9.52 20.11
C ASP A 156 8.50 -8.61 19.57
N LEU A 157 8.23 -8.65 18.26
CA LEU A 157 7.05 -8.04 17.64
C LEU A 157 5.75 -8.64 18.19
N ALA A 158 5.70 -9.97 18.30
CA ALA A 158 4.53 -10.63 18.85
C ALA A 158 4.29 -10.30 20.33
N THR A 159 5.31 -9.94 21.10
CA THR A 159 5.15 -9.49 22.50
C THR A 159 5.03 -7.96 22.64
N GLY A 160 5.12 -7.21 21.53
CA GLY A 160 5.07 -5.74 21.55
C GLY A 160 6.36 -5.06 22.06
N SER A 161 7.44 -5.82 22.20
CA SER A 161 8.73 -5.33 22.72
C SER A 161 9.71 -4.86 21.63
N TYR A 162 9.36 -5.06 20.35
CA TYR A 162 10.20 -4.68 19.23
C TYR A 162 10.00 -3.21 18.82
N SER A 163 11.10 -2.45 18.73
CA SER A 163 11.08 -1.07 18.21
C SER A 163 11.15 -1.07 16.68
N LEU A 164 10.11 -0.52 16.03
CA LEU A 164 9.95 -0.56 14.58
C LEU A 164 10.89 0.39 13.83
N GLY A 165 11.17 1.57 14.39
CA GLY A 165 11.97 2.61 13.72
C GLY A 165 11.47 2.92 12.30
N ASP A 166 12.37 2.96 11.33
CA ASP A 166 12.03 3.22 9.91
C ASP A 166 11.09 2.17 9.29
N ARG A 167 10.99 0.98 9.89
CA ARG A 167 10.08 -0.08 9.44
C ARG A 167 8.63 0.22 9.75
N ASP A 168 8.34 1.16 10.65
CA ASP A 168 6.97 1.49 11.04
C ASP A 168 6.23 2.17 9.89
N LEU A 169 5.15 1.55 9.45
CA LEU A 169 4.24 2.04 8.44
C LEU A 169 2.82 2.23 8.98
N SER A 170 2.60 2.11 10.30
CA SER A 170 1.28 2.12 10.93
C SER A 170 0.48 3.38 10.63
N GLN A 171 1.15 4.55 10.57
CA GLN A 171 0.51 5.82 10.21
C GLN A 171 -0.01 5.88 8.75
N TYR A 172 0.41 4.96 7.88
CA TYR A 172 0.00 4.89 6.48
C TYR A 172 -1.10 3.85 6.24
N LEU A 173 -1.42 3.01 7.24
CA LEU A 173 -2.50 2.03 7.13
C LEU A 173 -3.84 2.77 7.06
N GLY A 174 -4.56 2.61 5.95
CA GLY A 174 -5.85 3.24 5.72
C GLY A 174 -5.82 4.77 5.71
N ASN A 175 -4.64 5.39 5.56
CA ASN A 175 -4.48 6.84 5.58
C ASN A 175 -4.94 7.51 4.29
N TRP A 176 -6.26 7.68 4.13
CA TRP A 176 -6.87 8.37 3.00
C TRP A 176 -6.93 9.89 3.16
N SER A 177 -6.19 10.48 4.11
CA SER A 177 -6.14 11.94 4.31
C SER A 177 -5.82 12.75 3.04
N PRO A 178 -4.97 12.30 2.10
CA PRO A 178 -4.76 13.06 0.86
C PRO A 178 -6.03 13.25 0.03
N LEU A 179 -6.97 12.30 0.09
CA LEU A 179 -8.26 12.42 -0.59
C LEU A 179 -9.22 13.34 0.17
N GLU A 180 -9.17 13.33 1.51
CA GLU A 180 -9.95 14.27 2.33
C GLU A 180 -9.54 15.73 2.05
N GLU A 181 -8.24 16.00 1.88
CA GLU A 181 -7.72 17.33 1.57
C GLU A 181 -8.28 17.90 0.26
N ILE A 182 -8.46 17.06 -0.77
CA ILE A 182 -9.06 17.48 -2.03
C ILE A 182 -10.59 17.38 -2.05
N ARG A 183 -11.21 16.68 -1.09
CA ARG A 183 -12.68 16.56 -0.98
C ARG A 183 -13.33 17.88 -0.58
N ILE A 184 -12.68 18.65 0.27
CA ILE A 184 -13.21 19.93 0.77
C ILE A 184 -13.15 20.98 -0.36
N PRO A 185 -14.20 21.80 -0.57
CA PRO A 185 -14.25 22.84 -1.60
C PRO A 185 -13.07 23.80 -1.60
#